data_AF-A4WM01-F1
#
_entry.id   AF-A4WM01-F1
#
_cell.length_a   1.000
_cell.length_b   1.000
_cell.length_c   1.000
_cell.angle_alpha   90.00
_cell.angle_beta   90.00
_cell.angle_gamma   90.00
#
_symmetry.space_group_name_H-M   'P 1'
#
loop_
_entity.id
_entity.type
_entity.pdbx_description
1 polymer ?
#
loop_
_entity_poly.entity_id
_entity_poly.type
_entity_poly.pdbx_seq_one_letter_code
_entity_poly.pdbx_strand_id
1 'polypeptide(L)'
;MVVLVILAGGASRRFGRDKCTYEYRGKRLIDYVIEAGNELGAKIVIAAGRNAAFYQGEEVIEDSDRFSGPLAAVDTATRRFEEELVFAPCDTPFIKPTVFEKLISADAPLAVWVFPNGRVESTIFKARPQNVSVALDLLAQHKRRRVDDLFRIVATKFLSVVKHGISPKWVHNINTPRDLETETEATGEIFVEDYLISWDVPPLIKWLRNGDVEALRGEFLRYVEVGLLSMAAHVAKDLSHVGKGYAVLAEAIYGAVEVNKRTMRGN
;
A
#
# COMPACT_ATOMS: atom_id res chain seq x y z
N MET A 1 21.72 0.55 2.82
CA MET A 1 21.09 1.88 2.70
C MET A 1 19.69 1.67 2.14
N VAL A 2 18.68 2.37 2.64
CA VAL A 2 17.27 2.24 2.22
C VAL A 2 16.80 3.61 1.73
N VAL A 3 15.91 3.62 0.73
CA VAL A 3 15.26 4.85 0.25
C VAL A 3 13.79 4.82 0.66
N LEU A 4 13.36 5.83 1.42
CA LEU A 4 11.94 6.07 1.70
C LEU A 4 11.37 7.00 0.63
N VAL A 5 10.43 6.48 -0.15
CA VAL A 5 9.69 7.22 -1.17
C VAL A 5 8.33 7.62 -0.60
N ILE A 6 8.15 8.91 -0.35
CA ILE A 6 6.91 9.45 0.20
C ILE A 6 5.94 9.79 -0.94
N LEU A 7 4.75 9.17 -0.92
CA LEU A 7 3.71 9.36 -1.92
C LEU A 7 2.91 10.63 -1.61
N ALA A 8 3.08 11.66 -2.45
CA ALA A 8 2.55 13.02 -2.22
C ALA A 8 1.77 13.61 -3.43
N GLY A 9 1.55 12.85 -4.50
CA GLY A 9 0.92 13.31 -5.75
C GLY A 9 -0.62 13.34 -5.80
N GLY A 10 -1.31 13.26 -4.65
CA GLY A 10 -2.76 13.18 -4.58
C GLY A 10 -3.49 14.53 -4.79
N ALA A 11 -4.64 14.50 -5.47
CA ALA A 11 -5.53 15.68 -5.54
C ALA A 11 -6.28 15.84 -4.20
N SER A 12 -5.73 16.67 -3.32
CA SER A 12 -6.19 16.95 -1.96
C SER A 12 -7.50 17.76 -1.87
N ARG A 13 -8.50 17.43 -2.71
CA ARG A 13 -9.75 18.21 -2.89
C ARG A 13 -10.53 18.45 -1.60
N ARG A 14 -10.43 17.53 -0.63
CA ARG A 14 -11.15 17.59 0.66
C ARG A 14 -10.43 18.39 1.74
N PHE A 15 -9.17 18.76 1.54
CA PHE A 15 -8.36 19.54 2.48
C PHE A 15 -8.32 21.04 2.14
N GLY A 16 -8.90 21.47 1.01
CA GLY A 16 -8.87 22.85 0.52
C GLY A 16 -7.51 23.35 0.04
N ARG A 17 -6.42 22.67 0.45
CA ARG A 17 -5.01 22.83 0.06
C ARG A 17 -4.37 21.45 -0.10
N ASP A 18 -3.11 21.40 -0.51
CA ASP A 18 -2.38 20.13 -0.53
C ASP A 18 -2.32 19.52 0.88
N LYS A 19 -2.76 18.27 1.00
CA LYS A 19 -2.92 17.54 2.25
C LYS A 19 -1.59 17.26 2.93
N CYS A 20 -0.53 16.99 2.16
CA CYS A 20 0.79 16.73 2.71
C CYS A 20 1.35 17.96 3.43
N THR A 21 0.98 19.16 2.96
CA THR A 21 1.33 20.44 3.57
C THR A 21 0.41 20.88 4.71
N TYR A 22 -0.65 20.12 5.02
CA TYR A 22 -1.54 20.46 6.13
C TYR A 22 -0.77 20.39 7.46
N GLU A 23 -0.89 21.44 8.27
CA GLU A 23 -0.22 21.51 9.57
C GLU A 23 -1.03 20.85 10.67
N TYR A 24 -0.41 19.92 11.38
CA TYR A 24 -0.90 19.32 12.60
C TYR A 24 0.14 19.53 13.69
N ARG A 25 -0.27 20.09 14.85
CA ARG A 25 0.62 20.40 15.98
C ARG A 25 1.91 21.15 15.58
N GLY A 26 1.80 22.08 14.62
CA GLY A 26 2.91 22.93 14.16
C GLY A 26 3.88 22.27 13.18
N LYS A 27 3.57 21.08 12.65
CA LYS A 27 4.37 20.41 11.60
C LYS A 27 3.47 19.99 10.44
N ARG A 28 4.01 19.96 9.21
CA ARG A 28 3.25 19.44 8.05
C ARG A 28 3.06 17.93 8.20
N LEU A 29 1.97 17.36 7.67
CA LEU A 29 1.75 15.91 7.74
C LEU A 29 2.94 15.12 7.17
N ILE A 30 3.54 15.59 6.09
CA ILE A 30 4.71 14.96 5.49
C ILE A 30 5.94 14.95 6.41
N ASP A 31 6.11 15.97 7.25
CA ASP A 31 7.29 16.11 8.11
C ASP A 31 7.35 14.96 9.14
N TYR A 32 6.21 14.45 9.60
CA TYR A 32 6.14 13.28 10.47
C TYR A 32 6.69 12.01 9.80
N VAL A 33 6.41 11.84 8.50
CA VAL A 33 6.89 10.68 7.73
C VAL A 33 8.38 10.83 7.43
N ILE A 34 8.83 12.05 7.12
CA ILE A 34 10.25 12.39 6.92
C ILE A 34 11.04 12.12 8.21
N GLU A 35 10.55 12.57 9.36
CA GLU A 35 11.19 12.33 10.66
C GLU A 35 11.32 10.83 10.96
N ALA A 36 10.25 10.05 10.77
CA ALA A 36 10.30 8.60 10.94
C ALA A 36 11.29 7.90 10.00
N GLY A 37 11.43 8.39 8.75
CA GLY A 37 12.43 7.89 7.81
C GLY A 37 13.86 8.30 8.15
N ASN A 38 14.06 9.51 8.68
CA ASN A 38 15.37 9.99 9.11
C ASN A 38 15.90 9.21 10.31
N GLU A 39 15.03 8.87 11.28
CA GLU A 39 15.39 8.02 12.43
C GLU A 39 15.88 6.62 12.00
N LEU A 40 15.39 6.12 10.86
CA LEU A 40 15.85 4.88 10.22
C LEU A 40 17.17 5.04 9.45
N GLY A 41 17.64 6.27 9.23
CA GLY A 41 18.78 6.56 8.37
C GLY A 41 18.47 6.35 6.87
N ALA A 42 17.21 6.43 6.48
CA ALA A 42 16.80 6.29 5.08
C ALA A 42 17.11 7.57 4.28
N LYS A 43 17.44 7.41 3.01
CA LYS A 43 17.41 8.50 2.04
C LYS A 43 15.95 8.87 1.77
N ILE A 44 15.59 10.14 1.90
CA ILE A 44 14.22 10.62 1.70
C ILE A 44 14.03 11.11 0.27
N VAL A 45 12.97 10.63 -0.38
CA VAL A 45 12.55 11.03 -1.73
C VAL A 45 11.05 11.28 -1.72
N ILE A 46 10.59 12.33 -2.40
CA ILE A 46 9.17 12.67 -2.51
C ILE A 46 8.68 12.42 -3.93
N ALA A 47 7.67 11.57 -4.07
CA ALA A 47 6.92 11.40 -5.31
C ALA A 47 5.73 12.37 -5.30
N ALA A 48 5.97 13.60 -5.77
CA ALA A 48 5.02 14.70 -5.66
C ALA A 48 4.06 14.82 -6.86
N GLY A 49 4.30 14.12 -7.98
CA GLY A 49 3.50 14.28 -9.19
C GLY A 49 3.35 15.77 -9.57
N ARG A 50 2.11 16.24 -9.72
CA ARG A 50 1.82 17.66 -10.05
C ARG A 50 2.10 18.65 -8.91
N ASN A 51 2.38 18.15 -7.71
CA ASN A 51 2.61 18.95 -6.50
C ASN A 51 4.09 19.26 -6.26
N ALA A 52 4.99 19.00 -7.23
CA ALA A 52 6.44 19.20 -7.07
C ALA A 52 6.81 20.61 -6.58
N ALA A 53 6.07 21.65 -7.02
CA ALA A 53 6.34 23.03 -6.63
C ALA A 53 6.17 23.34 -5.13
N PHE A 54 5.49 22.47 -4.36
CA PHE A 54 5.30 22.65 -2.92
C PHE A 54 6.51 22.20 -2.08
N TYR A 55 7.49 21.53 -2.69
CA TYR A 55 8.64 20.95 -2.01
C TYR A 55 9.91 21.69 -2.47
N GLN A 56 10.53 22.42 -1.55
CA GLN A 56 11.71 23.25 -1.80
C GLN A 56 12.79 22.82 -0.80
N GLY A 57 13.64 21.89 -1.22
CA GLY A 57 14.75 21.37 -0.41
C GLY A 57 14.81 19.85 -0.34
N GLU A 58 13.70 19.16 -0.62
CA GLU A 58 13.64 17.70 -0.68
C GLU A 58 13.92 17.17 -2.10
N GLU A 59 14.49 15.96 -2.22
CA GLU A 59 14.64 15.31 -3.54
C GLU A 59 13.26 14.86 -4.03
N VAL A 60 12.79 15.48 -5.12
CA VAL A 60 11.51 15.14 -5.76
C VAL A 60 11.75 14.29 -7.00
N ILE A 61 10.94 13.24 -7.18
CA ILE A 61 10.90 12.43 -8.41
C ILE A 61 9.60 12.66 -9.17
N GLU A 62 9.69 12.59 -10.50
CA GLU A 62 8.53 12.69 -11.39
C GLU A 62 7.79 11.35 -11.49
N ASP A 63 6.46 11.42 -11.66
CA ASP A 63 5.64 10.22 -11.87
C ASP A 63 5.88 9.65 -13.27
N SER A 64 6.03 8.32 -13.37
CA SER A 64 6.09 7.60 -14.64
C SER A 64 4.82 7.83 -15.48
N ASP A 65 5.02 8.08 -16.78
CA ASP A 65 3.95 8.25 -17.77
C ASP A 65 3.22 6.93 -18.11
N ARG A 66 3.82 5.79 -17.75
CA ARG A 66 3.28 4.45 -17.99
C ARG A 66 2.13 4.10 -17.04
N PHE A 67 2.06 4.78 -15.89
CA PHE A 67 1.12 4.48 -14.82
C PHE A 67 0.38 5.73 -14.33
N SER A 68 -0.48 5.56 -13.33
CA SER A 68 -1.06 6.68 -12.56
C SER A 68 -1.22 6.29 -11.11
N GLY A 69 -1.30 7.31 -10.24
CA GLY A 69 -1.40 7.08 -8.80
C GLY A 69 -0.11 6.46 -8.27
N PRO A 70 -0.16 5.73 -7.14
CA PRO A 70 1.04 5.24 -6.48
C PRO A 70 1.96 4.36 -7.37
N LEU A 71 1.42 3.59 -8.31
CA LEU A 71 2.25 2.79 -9.22
C LEU A 71 3.19 3.63 -10.10
N ALA A 72 2.83 4.88 -10.41
CA ALA A 72 3.71 5.76 -11.17
C ALA A 72 4.98 6.12 -10.39
N ALA A 73 4.82 6.41 -9.10
CA ALA A 73 5.94 6.64 -8.18
C ALA A 73 6.79 5.36 -8.00
N VAL A 74 6.16 4.20 -7.90
CA VAL A 74 6.85 2.90 -7.77
C VAL A 74 7.68 2.60 -9.02
N ASP A 75 7.14 2.83 -10.21
CA ASP A 75 7.87 2.62 -11.47
C ASP A 75 9.07 3.57 -11.60
N THR A 76 8.90 4.86 -11.29
CA THR A 76 10.05 5.79 -11.29
C THR A 76 11.11 5.38 -10.27
N ALA A 77 10.72 5.09 -9.04
CA ALA A 77 11.67 4.78 -7.96
C ALA A 77 12.45 3.49 -8.23
N THR A 78 11.78 2.43 -8.69
CA THR A 78 12.43 1.14 -8.99
C THR A 78 13.37 1.18 -10.19
N ARG A 79 13.25 2.19 -11.06
CA ARG A 79 14.19 2.44 -12.17
C ARG A 79 15.34 3.36 -11.79
N ARG A 80 15.16 4.19 -10.77
CA ARG A 80 16.13 5.20 -10.33
C ARG A 80 17.10 4.68 -9.27
N PHE A 81 16.64 3.79 -8.41
CA PHE A 81 17.38 3.30 -7.24
C PHE A 81 17.56 1.80 -7.30
N GLU A 82 18.73 1.33 -6.88
CA GLU A 82 19.05 -0.10 -6.79
C GLU A 82 18.86 -0.64 -5.36
N GLU A 83 18.86 0.27 -4.38
CA GLU A 83 18.66 0.01 -2.96
C GLU A 83 17.25 -0.49 -2.63
N GLU A 84 17.07 -1.06 -1.45
CA GLU A 84 15.73 -1.38 -0.97
C GLU A 84 14.90 -0.11 -0.83
N LEU A 85 13.68 -0.18 -1.36
CA LEU A 85 12.71 0.91 -1.35
C LEU A 85 11.66 0.64 -0.28
N VAL A 86 11.26 1.69 0.42
CA VAL A 86 10.06 1.69 1.26
C VAL A 86 9.16 2.80 0.75
N PHE A 87 7.87 2.53 0.61
CA PHE A 87 6.87 3.51 0.23
C PHE A 87 6.00 3.81 1.45
N ALA A 88 5.61 5.06 1.60
CA ALA A 88 4.63 5.49 2.59
C ALA A 88 3.88 6.72 2.05
N PRO A 89 2.58 6.89 2.35
CA PRO A 89 1.88 8.10 1.97
C PRO A 89 2.26 9.27 2.90
N CYS A 90 2.15 10.50 2.41
CA CYS A 90 2.42 11.68 3.23
C CYS A 90 1.40 11.91 4.36
N ASP A 91 0.30 11.14 4.39
CA ASP A 91 -0.88 11.35 5.23
C ASP A 91 -1.01 10.36 6.39
N THR A 92 0.10 9.76 6.81
CA THR A 92 0.21 8.88 7.99
C THR A 92 1.05 9.54 9.09
N PRO A 93 0.56 10.61 9.73
CA PRO A 93 1.36 11.39 10.70
C PRO A 93 1.67 10.66 12.01
N PHE A 94 1.05 9.50 12.24
CA PHE A 94 1.29 8.68 13.42
C PHE A 94 2.27 7.54 13.16
N ILE A 95 2.82 7.43 11.95
CA ILE A 95 3.79 6.39 11.59
C ILE A 95 5.02 6.46 12.48
N LYS A 96 5.61 5.29 12.74
CA LYS A 96 6.78 5.12 13.61
C LYS A 96 7.91 4.43 12.85
N PRO A 97 9.19 4.68 13.19
CA PRO A 97 10.32 4.03 12.53
C PRO A 97 10.21 2.51 12.50
N THR A 98 9.69 1.90 13.59
CA THR A 98 9.51 0.45 13.69
C THR A 98 8.60 -0.14 12.59
N VAL A 99 7.65 0.64 12.06
CA VAL A 99 6.82 0.23 10.92
C VAL A 99 7.70 -0.06 9.69
N PHE A 100 8.71 0.77 9.46
CA PHE A 100 9.65 0.60 8.35
C PHE A 100 10.69 -0.49 8.65
N GLU A 101 11.24 -0.51 9.86
CA GLU A 101 12.24 -1.51 10.29
C GLU A 101 11.72 -2.94 10.06
N LYS A 102 10.47 -3.21 10.46
CA LYS A 102 9.85 -4.53 10.28
C LYS A 102 9.67 -4.88 8.81
N LEU A 103 9.22 -3.93 7.97
CA LEU A 103 9.10 -4.14 6.53
C LEU A 103 10.45 -4.45 5.86
N ILE A 104 11.52 -3.75 6.26
CA ILE A 104 12.87 -3.94 5.72
C ILE A 104 13.43 -5.29 6.17
N SER A 105 13.19 -5.68 7.42
CA SER A 105 13.65 -6.96 7.98
C SER A 105 12.97 -8.19 7.35
N ALA A 106 11.87 -8.00 6.62
CA ALA A 106 11.17 -9.09 5.98
C ALA A 106 11.97 -9.65 4.80
N ASP A 107 12.34 -10.93 4.90
CA ASP A 107 13.07 -11.65 3.85
C ASP A 107 12.14 -12.05 2.69
N ALA A 108 11.74 -11.04 1.91
CA ALA A 108 10.98 -11.18 0.68
C ALA A 108 11.23 -9.96 -0.24
N PRO A 109 11.05 -10.10 -1.56
CA PRO A 109 11.15 -8.96 -2.47
C PRO A 109 10.15 -7.84 -2.15
N LEU A 110 8.91 -8.20 -1.78
CA LEU A 110 7.90 -7.27 -1.29
C LEU A 110 7.53 -7.62 0.15
N ALA A 111 7.24 -6.60 0.96
CA ALA A 111 6.58 -6.78 2.25
C ALA A 111 5.53 -5.68 2.46
N VAL A 112 4.38 -6.02 3.04
CA VAL A 112 3.25 -5.09 3.22
C VAL A 112 2.47 -5.40 4.50
N TRP A 113 1.88 -4.39 5.11
CA TRP A 113 1.07 -4.54 6.32
C TRP A 113 -0.35 -5.02 6.03
N VAL A 114 -0.89 -5.81 6.97
CA VAL A 114 -2.27 -6.29 6.94
C VAL A 114 -2.93 -6.06 8.30
N PHE A 115 -4.08 -5.39 8.27
CA PHE A 115 -4.97 -5.21 9.40
C PHE A 115 -5.63 -6.55 9.79
N PRO A 116 -6.06 -6.73 11.05
CA PRO A 116 -6.55 -8.02 11.51
C PRO A 116 -7.88 -8.45 10.86
N ASN A 117 -8.59 -7.53 10.22
CA ASN A 117 -9.76 -7.81 9.39
C ASN A 117 -9.43 -8.35 7.98
N GLY A 118 -8.15 -8.50 7.62
CA GLY A 118 -7.72 -8.95 6.29
C GLY A 118 -7.56 -7.85 5.24
N ARG A 119 -7.61 -6.57 5.65
CA ARG A 119 -7.30 -5.44 4.79
C ARG A 119 -5.79 -5.26 4.66
N VAL A 120 -5.29 -5.23 3.43
CA VAL A 120 -3.90 -4.88 3.11
C VAL A 120 -3.76 -3.37 3.07
N GLU A 121 -2.73 -2.82 3.72
CA GLU A 121 -2.33 -1.42 3.60
C GLU A 121 -1.36 -1.26 2.42
N SER A 122 -1.92 -1.14 1.21
CA SER A 122 -1.14 -1.15 -0.03
C SER A 122 -0.32 0.11 -0.30
N THR A 123 -0.41 1.14 0.55
CA THR A 123 0.39 2.36 0.42
C THR A 123 1.64 2.39 1.30
N ILE A 124 1.78 1.44 2.24
CA ILE A 124 2.95 1.32 3.10
C ILE A 124 3.57 -0.07 2.92
N PHE A 125 4.63 -0.13 2.10
CA PHE A 125 5.24 -1.41 1.75
C PHE A 125 6.72 -1.25 1.39
N LYS A 126 7.47 -2.35 1.53
CA LYS A 126 8.85 -2.48 1.08
C LYS A 126 8.91 -3.14 -0.29
N ALA A 127 9.87 -2.73 -1.10
CA ALA A 127 10.12 -3.28 -2.42
C ALA A 127 11.61 -3.42 -2.75
N ARG A 128 11.98 -4.55 -3.35
CA ARG A 128 13.28 -4.75 -3.99
C ARG A 128 13.19 -4.39 -5.48
N PRO A 129 13.92 -3.37 -5.97
CA PRO A 129 13.75 -2.83 -7.33
C PRO A 129 13.83 -3.86 -8.45
N GLN A 130 14.80 -4.78 -8.40
CA GLN A 130 15.04 -5.74 -9.47
C GLN A 130 13.88 -6.73 -9.64
N ASN A 131 13.21 -7.12 -8.55
CA ASN A 131 12.06 -8.01 -8.62
C ASN A 131 10.78 -7.29 -9.07
N VAL A 132 10.62 -6.03 -8.67
CA VAL A 132 9.39 -5.25 -8.92
C VAL A 132 9.36 -4.69 -10.33
N SER A 133 10.50 -4.27 -10.89
CA SER A 133 10.60 -3.73 -12.26
C SER A 133 10.05 -4.69 -13.33
N VAL A 134 10.35 -5.99 -13.22
CA VAL A 134 9.82 -7.02 -14.14
C VAL A 134 8.29 -7.12 -14.05
N ALA A 135 7.74 -7.07 -12.83
CA ALA A 135 6.30 -7.09 -12.64
C ALA A 135 5.64 -5.82 -13.20
N LEU A 136 6.25 -4.66 -13.00
CA LEU A 136 5.78 -3.40 -13.56
C LEU A 136 5.73 -3.44 -15.10
N ASP A 137 6.74 -4.00 -15.76
CA ASP A 137 6.71 -4.11 -17.23
C ASP A 137 5.49 -4.91 -17.73
N LEU A 138 5.18 -6.02 -17.07
CA LEU A 138 3.98 -6.80 -17.37
C LEU A 138 2.68 -6.02 -17.07
N LEU A 139 2.60 -5.35 -15.92
CA LEU A 139 1.43 -4.56 -15.55
C LEU A 139 1.19 -3.43 -16.55
N ALA A 140 2.24 -2.74 -17.00
CA ALA A 140 2.15 -1.70 -18.03
C ALA A 140 1.63 -2.25 -19.35
N GLN A 141 2.16 -3.39 -19.81
CA GLN A 141 1.72 -4.07 -21.04
C GLN A 141 0.21 -4.36 -21.02
N HIS A 142 -0.32 -4.79 -19.87
CA HIS A 142 -1.73 -5.11 -19.69
C HIS A 142 -2.57 -3.94 -19.12
N LYS A 143 -2.02 -2.72 -19.11
CA LYS A 143 -2.69 -1.48 -18.63
C LYS A 143 -3.26 -1.60 -17.20
N ARG A 144 -2.61 -2.40 -16.35
CA ARG A 144 -2.98 -2.58 -14.95
C ARG A 144 -2.50 -1.40 -14.12
N ARG A 145 -3.30 -1.01 -13.11
CA ARG A 145 -3.07 0.25 -12.36
C ARG A 145 -3.17 0.10 -10.84
N ARG A 146 -3.45 -1.11 -10.31
CA ARG A 146 -3.56 -1.36 -8.86
C ARG A 146 -2.19 -1.74 -8.30
N VAL A 147 -1.74 -1.08 -7.24
CA VAL A 147 -0.51 -1.47 -6.52
C VAL A 147 -0.61 -2.91 -6.05
N ASP A 148 -1.79 -3.34 -5.61
CA ASP A 148 -2.05 -4.69 -5.13
C ASP A 148 -1.72 -5.77 -6.17
N ASP A 149 -1.76 -5.45 -7.46
CA ASP A 149 -1.35 -6.40 -8.50
C ASP A 149 0.15 -6.73 -8.46
N LEU A 150 1.00 -5.88 -7.83
CA LEU A 150 2.40 -6.22 -7.53
C LEU A 150 2.48 -7.38 -6.53
N PHE A 151 1.69 -7.33 -5.45
CA PHE A 151 1.67 -8.36 -4.41
C PHE A 151 1.14 -9.71 -4.90
N ARG A 152 0.40 -9.68 -6.03
CA ARG A 152 -0.12 -10.87 -6.71
C ARG A 152 0.89 -11.52 -7.65
N ILE A 153 1.87 -10.75 -8.13
CA ILE A 153 2.87 -11.19 -9.11
C ILE A 153 4.20 -11.53 -8.44
N VAL A 154 4.65 -10.70 -7.51
CA VAL A 154 5.95 -10.82 -6.85
C VAL A 154 5.76 -11.49 -5.49
N ALA A 155 6.68 -12.37 -5.11
CA ALA A 155 6.70 -12.99 -3.79
C ALA A 155 6.64 -11.90 -2.71
N THR A 156 5.62 -11.99 -1.84
CA THR A 156 5.26 -10.93 -0.89
C THR A 156 5.07 -11.49 0.51
N LYS A 157 5.76 -10.88 1.47
CA LYS A 157 5.51 -11.09 2.89
C LYS A 157 4.40 -10.17 3.38
N PHE A 158 3.26 -10.74 3.72
CA PHE A 158 2.15 -10.05 4.35
C PHE A 158 2.36 -10.08 5.86
N LEU A 159 2.59 -8.92 6.47
CA LEU A 159 2.90 -8.76 7.90
C LEU A 159 1.63 -8.41 8.68
N SER A 160 1.39 -9.14 9.77
CA SER A 160 0.27 -8.89 10.67
C SER A 160 0.58 -7.74 11.62
N VAL A 161 -0.25 -6.70 11.61
CA VAL A 161 -0.10 -5.59 12.58
C VAL A 161 -0.26 -6.09 14.02
N VAL A 162 -1.07 -7.12 14.25
CA VAL A 162 -1.28 -7.73 15.58
C VAL A 162 -0.01 -8.44 16.05
N LYS A 163 0.59 -9.28 15.20
CA LYS A 163 1.80 -10.04 15.54
C LYS A 163 2.98 -9.14 15.91
N HIS A 164 3.11 -8.02 15.22
CA HIS A 164 4.22 -7.09 15.41
C HIS A 164 3.91 -5.96 16.40
N GLY A 165 2.74 -5.97 17.06
CA GLY A 165 2.34 -4.92 18.00
C GLY A 165 2.23 -3.54 17.36
N ILE A 166 1.97 -3.48 16.06
CA ILE A 166 1.79 -2.22 15.32
C ILE A 166 0.36 -1.74 15.54
N SER A 167 0.22 -0.54 16.12
CA SER A 167 -1.10 0.08 16.22
C SER A 167 -1.67 0.34 14.82
N PRO A 168 -2.93 -0.02 14.54
CA PRO A 168 -3.61 0.33 13.29
C PRO A 168 -3.50 1.82 12.95
N LYS A 169 -3.48 2.69 13.97
CA LYS A 169 -3.35 4.15 13.82
C LYS A 169 -2.02 4.58 13.19
N TRP A 170 -0.94 3.82 13.39
CA TRP A 170 0.38 4.16 12.85
C TRP A 170 0.49 3.96 11.35
N VAL A 171 -0.33 3.06 10.80
CA VAL A 171 -0.29 2.66 9.39
C VAL A 171 -1.54 3.10 8.63
N HIS A 172 -2.43 3.88 9.25
CA HIS A 172 -3.67 4.27 8.62
C HIS A 172 -3.68 5.73 8.17
N ASN A 173 -4.19 5.93 6.95
CA ASN A 173 -4.15 7.21 6.26
C ASN A 173 -5.23 8.15 6.81
N ILE A 174 -4.88 9.40 7.08
CA ILE A 174 -5.80 10.45 7.54
C ILE A 174 -6.41 11.11 6.31
N ASN A 175 -7.74 11.12 6.10
CA ASN A 175 -8.41 11.65 4.91
C ASN A 175 -9.13 12.98 5.13
N THR A 176 -9.35 13.37 6.37
CA THR A 176 -9.91 14.67 6.76
C THR A 176 -9.21 15.19 8.01
N PRO A 177 -9.21 16.50 8.30
CA PRO A 177 -8.68 17.02 9.56
C PRO A 177 -9.28 16.37 10.81
N ARG A 178 -10.55 15.97 10.77
CA ARG A 178 -11.23 15.29 11.89
C ARG A 178 -10.59 13.95 12.22
N ASP A 179 -10.02 13.27 11.22
CA ASP A 179 -9.40 11.96 11.41
C ASP A 179 -8.18 12.03 12.35
N LEU A 180 -7.54 13.20 12.48
CA LEU A 180 -6.41 13.45 13.39
C LEU A 180 -6.81 13.35 14.88
N GLU A 181 -8.10 13.40 15.17
CA GLU A 181 -8.68 13.31 16.53
C GLU A 181 -9.42 11.97 16.75
N THR A 182 -9.36 11.06 15.77
CA THR A 182 -10.02 9.76 15.84
C THR A 182 -9.09 8.65 16.29
N GLU A 183 -9.65 7.63 16.92
CA GLU A 183 -9.03 6.32 17.04
C GLU A 183 -9.27 5.52 15.76
N THR A 184 -8.27 4.73 15.39
CA THR A 184 -8.34 3.83 14.24
C THR A 184 -8.54 2.42 14.77
N GLU A 185 -9.67 1.80 14.42
CA GLU A 185 -10.01 0.46 14.85
C GLU A 185 -10.31 -0.41 13.63
N ALA A 186 -9.55 -1.49 13.49
CA ALA A 186 -9.82 -2.55 12.54
C ALA A 186 -10.41 -3.73 13.33
N THR A 187 -11.67 -4.06 13.05
CA THR A 187 -12.41 -5.09 13.80
C THR A 187 -12.23 -6.47 13.19
N GLY A 188 -12.13 -7.51 14.02
CA GLY A 188 -11.96 -8.90 13.57
C GLY A 188 -10.52 -9.38 13.70
N GLU A 189 -10.32 -10.70 13.76
CA GLU A 189 -9.03 -11.37 14.02
C GLU A 189 -8.77 -12.47 12.98
N ILE A 190 -8.98 -12.13 11.71
CA ILE A 190 -8.87 -13.06 10.57
C ILE A 190 -7.41 -13.19 10.12
N PHE A 191 -6.64 -12.10 10.18
CA PHE A 191 -5.22 -12.09 9.80
C PHE A 191 -4.36 -11.67 10.98
N VAL A 192 -3.87 -12.65 11.75
CA VAL A 192 -3.08 -12.40 12.97
C VAL A 192 -1.64 -12.89 12.87
N GLU A 193 -1.30 -13.70 11.86
CA GLU A 193 0.05 -14.21 11.62
C GLU A 193 0.63 -13.67 10.31
N ASP A 194 1.96 -13.68 10.18
CA ASP A 194 2.60 -13.31 8.91
C ASP A 194 2.56 -14.45 7.90
N TYR A 195 2.30 -14.13 6.64
CA TYR A 195 2.29 -15.11 5.55
C TYR A 195 3.18 -14.67 4.40
N LEU A 196 3.97 -15.60 3.86
CA LEU A 196 4.64 -15.42 2.57
C LEU A 196 3.74 -16.04 1.50
N ILE A 197 3.31 -15.23 0.54
CA ILE A 197 2.64 -15.73 -0.66
C ILE A 197 3.61 -15.61 -1.83
N SER A 198 3.81 -16.73 -2.51
CA SER A 198 4.61 -16.83 -3.73
C SER A 198 3.99 -17.90 -4.62
N TRP A 199 4.22 -17.78 -5.92
CA TRP A 199 3.66 -18.66 -6.93
C TRP A 199 4.76 -19.03 -7.92
N ASP A 200 4.83 -20.30 -8.35
CA ASP A 200 5.75 -20.70 -9.42
C ASP A 200 5.48 -19.91 -10.70
N VAL A 201 4.20 -19.81 -11.06
CA VAL A 201 3.69 -18.90 -12.09
C VAL A 201 2.47 -18.20 -11.50
N PRO A 202 2.52 -16.87 -11.28
CA PRO A 202 1.44 -16.15 -10.63
C PRO A 202 0.09 -16.28 -11.37
N PRO A 203 -1.02 -16.56 -10.67
CA PRO A 203 -2.34 -16.71 -11.27
C PRO A 203 -2.78 -15.51 -12.11
N LEU A 204 -2.52 -14.29 -11.63
CA LEU A 204 -2.78 -13.07 -12.36
C LEU A 204 -2.09 -13.08 -13.74
N ILE A 205 -0.86 -13.58 -13.85
CA ILE A 205 -0.14 -13.67 -15.13
C ILE A 205 -0.81 -14.67 -16.07
N LYS A 206 -1.19 -15.84 -15.58
CA LYS A 206 -1.89 -16.87 -16.38
C LYS A 206 -3.19 -16.31 -16.96
N TRP A 207 -3.94 -15.58 -16.15
CA TRP A 207 -5.16 -14.93 -16.58
C TRP A 207 -4.93 -13.79 -17.58
N LEU A 208 -3.97 -12.89 -17.32
CA LEU A 208 -3.67 -11.78 -18.24
C LEU A 208 -3.20 -12.24 -19.62
N ARG A 209 -2.45 -13.35 -19.68
CA ARG A 209 -1.92 -13.89 -20.94
C ARG A 209 -2.95 -14.74 -21.69
N ASN A 210 -3.66 -15.62 -20.99
CA ASN A 210 -4.41 -16.71 -21.61
C ASN A 210 -5.90 -16.74 -21.22
N GLY A 211 -6.36 -15.82 -20.36
CA GLY A 211 -7.73 -15.83 -19.84
C GLY A 211 -8.02 -16.98 -18.86
N ASP A 212 -7.00 -17.54 -18.23
CA ASP A 212 -7.12 -18.67 -17.28
C ASP A 212 -7.93 -18.28 -16.02
N VAL A 213 -9.23 -18.57 -16.05
CA VAL A 213 -10.17 -18.29 -14.95
C VAL A 213 -9.95 -19.21 -13.76
N GLU A 214 -9.55 -20.46 -13.97
CA GLU A 214 -9.33 -21.41 -12.88
C GLU A 214 -8.12 -21.01 -12.04
N ALA A 215 -7.09 -20.46 -12.66
CA ALA A 215 -5.98 -19.84 -11.93
C ALA A 215 -6.46 -18.74 -10.97
N LEU A 216 -7.30 -17.81 -11.44
CA LEU A 216 -7.87 -16.76 -10.56
C LEU A 216 -8.76 -17.34 -9.45
N ARG A 217 -9.52 -18.40 -9.71
CA ARG A 217 -10.30 -19.06 -8.66
C ARG A 217 -9.40 -19.65 -7.58
N GLY A 218 -8.29 -20.30 -7.98
CA GLY A 218 -7.28 -20.79 -7.04
C GLY A 218 -6.65 -19.66 -6.22
N GLU A 219 -6.34 -18.53 -6.87
CA GLU A 219 -5.83 -17.32 -6.20
C GLU A 219 -6.83 -16.78 -5.17
N PHE A 220 -8.11 -16.66 -5.56
CA PHE A 220 -9.19 -16.21 -4.68
C PHE A 220 -9.30 -17.10 -3.43
N LEU A 221 -9.36 -18.42 -3.63
CA LEU A 221 -9.46 -19.38 -2.53
C LEU A 221 -8.27 -19.29 -1.60
N ARG A 222 -7.05 -19.17 -2.14
CA ARG A 222 -5.84 -19.03 -1.33
C ARG A 222 -5.86 -17.76 -0.47
N TYR A 223 -6.31 -16.63 -1.02
CA TYR A 223 -6.42 -15.39 -0.25
C TYR A 223 -7.50 -15.47 0.83
N VAL A 224 -8.64 -16.11 0.56
CA VAL A 224 -9.67 -16.35 1.58
C VAL A 224 -9.15 -17.27 2.69
N GLU A 225 -8.49 -18.38 2.34
CA GLU A 225 -7.93 -19.35 3.29
C GLU A 225 -6.96 -18.70 4.29
N VAL A 226 -6.11 -17.80 3.80
CA VAL A 226 -5.10 -17.11 4.61
C VAL A 226 -5.66 -15.89 5.34
N GLY A 227 -6.86 -15.42 4.98
CA GLY A 227 -7.46 -14.22 5.57
C GLY A 227 -7.08 -12.90 4.88
N LEU A 228 -6.49 -12.94 3.70
CA LEU A 228 -6.17 -11.76 2.86
C LEU A 228 -7.41 -11.28 2.09
N LEU A 229 -8.45 -10.91 2.81
CA LEU A 229 -9.78 -10.65 2.25
C LEU A 229 -9.80 -9.50 1.22
N SER A 230 -9.09 -8.40 1.45
CA SER A 230 -8.98 -7.33 0.45
C SER A 230 -8.32 -7.79 -0.86
N MET A 231 -7.33 -8.70 -0.79
CA MET A 231 -6.74 -9.33 -1.97
C MET A 231 -7.73 -10.27 -2.67
N ALA A 232 -8.50 -11.05 -1.92
CA ALA A 232 -9.58 -11.88 -2.47
C ALA A 232 -10.62 -11.01 -3.20
N ALA A 233 -10.99 -9.85 -2.67
CA ALA A 233 -11.88 -8.90 -3.33
C ALA A 233 -11.29 -8.38 -4.66
N HIS A 234 -9.98 -8.13 -4.72
CA HIS A 234 -9.31 -7.75 -5.96
C HIS A 234 -9.41 -8.82 -7.05
N VAL A 235 -9.28 -10.09 -6.67
CA VAL A 235 -9.44 -11.25 -7.57
C VAL A 235 -10.90 -11.40 -8.01
N ALA A 236 -11.87 -11.29 -7.08
CA ALA A 236 -13.29 -11.32 -7.41
C ALA A 236 -13.66 -10.20 -8.40
N LYS A 237 -13.10 -9.00 -8.23
CA LYS A 237 -13.30 -7.89 -9.19
C LYS A 237 -12.78 -8.24 -10.59
N ASP A 238 -11.61 -8.90 -10.69
CA ASP A 238 -11.12 -9.38 -11.98
C ASP A 238 -12.03 -10.46 -12.58
N LEU A 239 -12.60 -11.35 -11.75
CA LEU A 239 -13.58 -12.37 -12.17
C LEU A 239 -14.97 -11.83 -12.54
N SER A 240 -15.24 -10.53 -12.37
CA SER A 240 -16.57 -9.94 -12.64
C SER A 240 -17.06 -10.09 -14.08
N HIS A 241 -16.15 -10.23 -15.05
CA HIS A 241 -16.51 -10.51 -16.45
C HIS A 241 -17.02 -11.94 -16.66
N VAL A 242 -16.65 -12.89 -15.78
CA VAL A 242 -17.13 -14.28 -15.81
C VAL A 242 -18.56 -14.37 -15.29
N GLY A 243 -18.92 -13.52 -14.32
CA GLY A 243 -20.27 -13.46 -13.78
C GLY A 243 -20.49 -12.28 -12.85
N LYS A 244 -21.66 -11.63 -12.97
CA LYS A 244 -22.02 -10.43 -12.19
C LYS A 244 -21.94 -10.65 -10.66
N GLY A 245 -22.14 -11.88 -10.19
CA GLY A 245 -22.06 -12.22 -8.77
C GLY A 245 -20.69 -11.93 -8.15
N TYR A 246 -19.60 -12.05 -8.91
CA TYR A 246 -18.26 -11.74 -8.41
C TYR A 246 -18.06 -10.25 -8.12
N ALA A 247 -18.71 -9.34 -8.87
CA ALA A 247 -18.69 -7.92 -8.57
C ALA A 247 -19.37 -7.63 -7.22
N VAL A 248 -20.54 -8.24 -6.99
CA VAL A 248 -21.27 -8.10 -5.71
C VAL A 248 -20.45 -8.68 -4.54
N LEU A 249 -19.81 -9.83 -4.76
CA LEU A 249 -18.93 -10.46 -3.77
C LEU A 249 -17.73 -9.56 -3.43
N ALA A 250 -17.10 -8.95 -4.42
CA ALA A 250 -15.98 -8.03 -4.19
C ALA A 250 -16.41 -6.85 -3.31
N GLU A 251 -17.53 -6.20 -3.62
CA GLU A 251 -18.06 -5.08 -2.82
C GLU A 251 -18.43 -5.51 -1.40
N ALA A 252 -19.04 -6.69 -1.23
CA ALA A 252 -19.35 -7.24 0.09
C ALA A 252 -18.09 -7.46 0.94
N ILE A 253 -17.03 -8.01 0.34
CA ILE A 253 -15.75 -8.20 1.02
C ILE A 253 -15.11 -6.85 1.36
N TYR A 254 -15.10 -5.88 0.43
CA TYR A 254 -14.56 -4.54 0.71
C TYR A 254 -15.26 -3.88 1.89
N GLY A 255 -16.60 -3.95 1.95
CA GLY A 255 -17.38 -3.42 3.08
C GLY A 255 -17.06 -4.12 4.40
N ALA A 256 -16.80 -5.43 4.38
CA ALA A 256 -16.45 -6.19 5.57
C ALA A 256 -15.05 -5.86 6.14
N VAL A 257 -14.15 -5.36 5.29
CA VAL A 257 -12.75 -5.05 5.67
C VAL A 257 -12.46 -3.55 5.75
N GLU A 258 -13.49 -2.73 5.92
CA GLU A 258 -13.29 -1.31 6.21
C GLU A 258 -12.59 -1.12 7.57
N VAL A 259 -11.68 -0.15 7.61
CA VAL A 259 -11.02 0.28 8.85
C VAL A 259 -11.74 1.53 9.32
N ASN A 260 -12.29 1.46 10.53
CA ASN A 260 -13.17 2.49 11.06
C ASN A 260 -12.38 3.59 11.78
N LYS A 261 -12.85 4.82 11.64
CA LYS A 261 -12.38 5.98 12.42
C LYS A 261 -13.48 6.38 13.38
N ARG A 262 -13.20 6.30 14.68
CA ARG A 262 -14.16 6.67 15.73
C ARG A 262 -13.63 7.88 16.49
N THR A 263 -14.46 8.92 16.62
CA THR A 263 -14.14 10.07 17.46
C THR A 263 -13.95 9.61 18.89
N MET A 264 -12.88 10.08 19.56
CA MET A 264 -12.71 9.89 21.00
C MET A 264 -13.96 10.45 21.69
N ARG A 265 -14.80 9.58 22.27
CA ARG A 265 -15.81 10.06 23.22
C ARG A 265 -15.03 10.56 24.42
N GLY A 266 -15.12 11.86 24.71
CA GLY A 266 -14.54 12.44 25.91
C GLY A 266 -15.06 11.69 27.13
N ASN A 267 -14.15 11.14 27.93
CA ASN A 267 -14.42 10.79 29.32
C ASN A 267 -14.42 12.06 30.17
#